data_AF-A0A8T3WJG7-F1
#
_entry.id   AF-A0A8T3WJG7-F1
#
_cell.length_a   1.000
_cell.length_b   1.000
_cell.length_c   1.000
_cell.angle_alpha   90.00
_cell.angle_beta   90.00
_cell.angle_gamma   90.00
#
_symmetry.space_group_name_H-M   'P 1'
#
loop_
_entity.id
_entity.type
_entity.pdbx_description
1 polymer ?
#
loop_
_entity_poly.entity_id
_entity_poly.type
_entity_poly.pdbx_seq_one_letter_code
_entity_poly.pdbx_strand_id
1 'polypeptide(L)'
;MWDTISQAAIFVLGTLAIILVAKKNKWGFVAGLLSQPFWFITSFVNQQWGVIFVSIVFTLSWSYGIYEWFFKSKKKTRRSK
;
A
#
# COMPACT_ATOMS: atom_id res chain seq x y z
N MET A 1 -19.17 11.52 -7.88
CA MET A 1 -17.88 12.23 -8.11
C MET A 1 -16.76 11.71 -7.22
N TRP A 2 -16.97 11.57 -5.91
CA TRP A 2 -15.96 11.03 -4.98
C TRP A 2 -15.48 9.61 -5.33
N ASP A 3 -16.36 8.75 -5.85
CA ASP A 3 -15.95 7.41 -6.30
C ASP A 3 -14.99 7.44 -7.48
N THR A 4 -15.23 8.27 -8.49
CA THR A 4 -14.36 8.36 -9.67
C THR A 4 -12.95 8.82 -9.29
N ILE A 5 -12.84 9.79 -8.38
CA ILE A 5 -11.56 10.27 -7.85
C ILE A 5 -10.87 9.15 -7.05
N SER A 6 -11.62 8.43 -6.23
CA SER A 6 -11.09 7.32 -5.42
C SER A 6 -10.61 6.17 -6.30
N GLN A 7 -11.37 5.79 -7.32
CA GLN A 7 -11.01 4.75 -8.29
C GLN A 7 -9.79 5.15 -9.12
N ALA A 8 -9.71 6.41 -9.56
CA ALA A 8 -8.52 6.92 -10.26
C ALA A 8 -7.29 6.88 -9.35
N ALA A 9 -7.43 7.30 -8.08
CA ALA A 9 -6.35 7.23 -7.10
C ALA A 9 -5.92 5.77 -6.81
N ILE A 10 -6.88 4.86 -6.66
CA ILE A 10 -6.63 3.42 -6.50
C ILE A 10 -5.86 2.86 -7.70
N PHE A 11 -6.27 3.18 -8.92
CA PHE A 11 -5.62 2.71 -10.13
C PHE A 11 -4.18 3.20 -10.23
N VAL A 12 -3.96 4.51 -10.03
CA VAL A 12 -2.62 5.10 -10.12
C VAL A 12 -1.73 4.61 -8.99
N LEU A 13 -2.15 4.75 -7.73
CA LEU A 13 -1.34 4.38 -6.57
C LEU A 13 -1.14 2.87 -6.46
N GLY A 14 -2.18 2.08 -6.74
CA GLY A 14 -2.12 0.62 -6.71
C GLY A 14 -1.20 0.06 -7.79
N THR A 15 -1.32 0.54 -9.03
CA THR A 15 -0.44 0.10 -10.13
C THR A 15 1.01 0.52 -9.87
N LEU A 16 1.23 1.77 -9.43
CA LEU A 16 2.57 2.24 -9.05
C LEU A 16 3.15 1.41 -7.91
N ALA A 17 2.36 1.09 -6.88
CA ALA A 17 2.81 0.26 -5.77
C ALA A 17 3.33 -1.10 -6.25
N ILE A 18 2.55 -1.80 -7.07
CA ILE A 18 2.90 -3.13 -7.59
C ILE A 18 4.16 -3.06 -8.45
N ILE A 19 4.26 -2.09 -9.37
CA ILE A 19 5.43 -1.92 -10.23
C ILE A 19 6.68 -1.65 -9.38
N LEU A 20 6.59 -0.76 -8.40
CA LEU A 20 7.73 -0.41 -7.55
C LEU A 20 8.15 -1.60 -6.67
N VAL A 21 7.20 -2.36 -6.12
CA VAL A 21 7.49 -3.59 -5.36
C VAL A 21 8.18 -4.62 -6.24
N ALA A 22 7.69 -4.85 -7.46
CA ALA A 22 8.29 -5.77 -8.42
C ALA A 22 9.72 -5.36 -8.79
N LYS A 23 9.98 -4.05 -8.91
CA LYS A 23 11.33 -3.49 -9.12
C LYS A 23 12.20 -3.49 -7.86
N LYS A 24 11.78 -4.13 -6.77
CA LYS A 24 12.45 -4.12 -5.45
C LYS A 24 12.74 -2.69 -5.00
N ASN A 25 11.76 -1.80 -5.09
CA ASN A 25 11.86 -0.43 -4.62
C ASN A 25 10.97 -0.24 -3.37
N LYS A 26 11.58 0.18 -2.25
CA LYS A 26 10.89 0.52 -0.97
C LYS A 26 9.66 1.39 -1.13
N TRP A 27 9.69 2.35 -2.05
CA TRP A 27 8.61 3.31 -2.23
C TRP A 27 7.32 2.66 -2.73
N GLY A 28 7.40 1.43 -3.27
CA GLY A 28 6.22 0.67 -3.66
C GLY A 28 5.31 0.33 -2.47
N PHE A 29 5.90 -0.01 -1.31
CA PHE A 29 5.10 -0.27 -0.12
C PHE A 29 4.43 0.99 0.43
N VAL A 30 5.07 2.15 0.30
CA VAL A 30 4.51 3.46 0.68
C VAL A 30 3.36 3.85 -0.24
N ALA A 31 3.53 3.70 -1.56
CA ALA A 31 2.45 3.94 -2.54
C ALA A 31 1.26 3.01 -2.30
N GLY A 32 1.51 1.75 -1.97
CA GLY A 32 0.49 0.76 -1.64
C GLY A 32 -0.31 1.15 -0.39
N LEU A 33 0.39 1.62 0.66
CA LEU A 33 -0.27 2.12 1.87
C LEU A 33 -1.11 3.37 1.60
N LEU A 34 -0.62 4.31 0.78
CA LEU A 34 -1.35 5.52 0.39
C LEU A 34 -2.61 5.23 -0.44
N SER A 35 -2.69 4.09 -1.12
CA SER A 35 -3.90 3.66 -1.84
C SER A 35 -5.01 3.17 -0.90
N GLN A 36 -4.69 2.71 0.32
CA GLN A 36 -5.65 2.07 1.22
C GLN A 36 -6.79 2.99 1.70
N PRO A 37 -6.56 4.29 2.02
CA PRO A 37 -7.63 5.22 2.35
C PRO A 37 -8.69 5.34 1.25
N PHE A 38 -8.27 5.31 -0.03
CA PHE A 38 -9.19 5.39 -1.16
C PHE A 38 -10.00 4.09 -1.32
N TRP A 39 -9.37 2.93 -1.10
CA TRP A 39 -10.07 1.65 -1.02
C TRP A 39 -11.10 1.64 0.11
N PHE A 40 -10.78 2.20 1.28
CA PHE A 40 -11.70 2.29 2.40
C PHE A 40 -12.88 3.23 2.11
N ILE A 41 -12.62 4.42 1.57
CA ILE A 41 -13.67 5.39 1.21
C ILE A 41 -14.64 4.79 0.18
N THR A 42 -14.12 4.22 -0.92
CA THR A 42 -14.99 3.68 -1.97
C THR A 42 -15.75 2.45 -1.49
N SER A 43 -15.13 1.57 -0.70
CA SER A 43 -15.82 0.38 -0.18
C SER A 43 -16.87 0.73 0.88
N PHE A 44 -16.63 1.74 1.70
CA PHE A 44 -17.61 2.22 2.68
C PHE A 44 -18.83 2.86 2.00
N VAL A 45 -18.61 3.73 1.01
CA VAL A 45 -19.69 4.37 0.24
C VAL A 45 -20.53 3.34 -0.52
N ASN A 46 -19.88 2.32 -1.09
CA ASN A 46 -20.54 1.25 -1.85
C ASN A 46 -21.01 0.07 -0.98
N GLN A 47 -20.95 0.18 0.36
CA GLN A 47 -21.32 -0.87 1.33
C GLN A 47 -20.65 -2.24 1.09
N GLN A 48 -19.42 -2.23 0.55
CA GLN A 48 -18.64 -3.42 0.27
C GLN A 48 -17.84 -3.86 1.50
N TRP A 49 -18.53 -4.40 2.50
CA TRP A 49 -17.93 -4.82 3.76
C TRP A 49 -16.76 -5.79 3.61
N GLY A 50 -16.82 -6.71 2.64
CA GLY A 50 -15.70 -7.62 2.35
C GLY A 50 -14.43 -6.88 1.92
N VAL A 51 -14.56 -5.82 1.13
CA VAL A 51 -13.43 -5.01 0.65
C VAL A 51 -12.84 -4.17 1.79
N ILE A 52 -13.66 -3.75 2.76
CA ILE A 52 -13.19 -3.07 3.97
C ILE A 52 -12.24 -3.98 4.76
N PHE A 53 -12.63 -5.23 5.01
CA PHE A 53 -11.76 -6.19 5.72
C PHE A 53 -10.45 -6.46 4.95
N VAL A 54 -10.54 -6.63 3.63
CA VAL A 54 -9.33 -6.80 2.78
C VAL A 54 -8.43 -5.57 2.87
N SER A 55 -9.00 -4.37 2.86
CA SER A 55 -8.23 -3.12 2.97
C SER A 55 -7.48 -3.02 4.30
N ILE A 56 -8.06 -3.51 5.41
CA ILE A 56 -7.37 -3.59 6.71
C ILE A 56 -6.18 -4.55 6.62
N VAL A 57 -6.38 -5.75 6.09
CA VAL A 57 -5.29 -6.74 5.91
C VAL A 57 -4.19 -6.20 5.00
N PHE A 58 -4.55 -5.50 3.93
CA PHE A 58 -3.59 -4.87 3.02
C PHE A 58 -2.85 -3.74 3.70
N THR A 59 -3.52 -2.89 4.48
CA THR A 59 -2.88 -1.85 5.28
C THR A 59 -1.82 -2.42 6.21
N LEU A 60 -2.12 -3.53 6.89
CA LEU A 60 -1.15 -4.23 7.74
C LEU A 60 0.00 -4.82 6.92
N SER A 61 -0.29 -5.42 5.78
CA SER A 61 0.72 -6.03 4.90
C SER A 61 1.66 -4.98 4.30
N TRP A 62 1.14 -3.85 3.85
CA TRP A 62 1.93 -2.71 3.37
C TRP A 62 2.79 -2.11 4.48
N SER A 63 2.22 -1.93 5.67
CA SER A 63 2.96 -1.44 6.85
C SER A 63 4.09 -2.38 7.26
N TYR A 64 3.85 -3.69 7.23
CA TYR A 64 4.86 -4.71 7.46
C TYR A 64 5.97 -4.66 6.40
N GLY A 65 5.61 -4.51 5.13
CA GLY A 65 6.57 -4.33 4.03
C GLY A 65 7.44 -3.08 4.21
N ILE A 66 6.86 -1.94 4.61
CA ILE A 66 7.60 -0.73 4.97
C ILE A 66 8.56 -1.02 6.13
N TYR A 67 8.08 -1.66 7.20
CA TYR A 67 8.91 -1.98 8.35
C TYR A 67 10.12 -2.84 7.97
N GLU A 68 9.90 -3.95 7.25
CA GLU A 68 10.94 -4.86 6.81
C GLU A 68 11.97 -4.13 5.92
N TRP A 69 11.51 -3.36 4.94
CA TRP A 69 12.42 -2.73 3.97
C TRP A 69 13.14 -1.50 4.50
N PHE A 70 12.52 -0.69 5.37
CA PHE A 70 13.16 0.50 5.94
C PHE A 70 13.98 0.20 7.19
N PHE A 71 13.51 -0.69 8.08
CA PHE A 71 14.18 -0.95 9.36
C PHE A 71 15.15 -2.13 9.31
N LYS A 72 14.87 -3.19 8.54
CA LYS A 72 15.77 -4.35 8.45
C LYS A 72 16.89 -4.16 7.44
N SER A 73 16.66 -3.40 6.37
CA SER A 73 17.72 -3.04 5.40
C SER A 73 18.89 -2.31 6.06
N LYS A 74 18.63 -1.43 7.05
CA LYS A 74 19.69 -0.73 7.80
C LYS A 74 20.58 -1.67 8.63
N LYS A 75 20.11 -2.86 9.02
CA LYS A 75 20.94 -3.83 9.75
C LYS A 75 21.95 -4.56 8.86
N LYS A 76 21.69 -4.69 7.56
CA LYS A 76 22.58 -5.44 6.65
C LYS A 76 23.86 -4.65 6.30
N THR A 77 23.78 -3.33 6.21
CA THR A 77 24.95 -2.46 5.94
C THR A 77 25.88 -2.29 7.16
N ARG A 78 25.41 -2.58 8.37
CA ARG A 78 26.18 -2.37 9.62
C ARG A 78 26.96 -3.59 10.11
N ARG A 79 26.85 -4.74 9.44
CA ARG A 79 27.56 -6.00 9.78
C ARG A 79 28.72 -6.33 8.82
N SER A 80 29.03 -5.46 7.85
CA SER A 80 30.18 -5.63 6.93
C SER A 80 31.25 -4.54 7.07
N LYS A 81 31.29 -3.85 8.21
CA LYS A 81 32.43 -3.05 8.65
C LYS A 81 32.85 -3.58 10.00
#